data_AF-A0A9W7CBY0-F1
#
_entry.id   AF-A0A9W7CBY0-F1
#
_cell.length_a   1.000
_cell.length_b   1.000
_cell.length_c   1.000
_cell.angle_alpha   90.00
_cell.angle_beta   90.00
_cell.angle_gamma   90.00
#
_symmetry.space_group_name_H-M   'P 1'
#
loop_
_entity.id
_entity.type
_entity.pdbx_description
1 polymer ?
#
loop_
_entity_poly.entity_id
_entity_poly.type
_entity_poly.pdbx_seq_one_letter_code
_entity_poly.pdbx_strand_id
1 'polypeptide(L)'
;MKLFLSALAAFTATSVVEGCTNILVTPEASTSNEAMIAYNADSASLYGSLYHYPRTGGGSRDLYDWDSGAFLGSIPEAEKTHNVVGNCNEVGLCIGETTFGGLEELCETFPGSKVDYGSLIWVTLQRASNAREAIKVMDNLMQTYGYASEGESFSITDSREVWINEVIGKGTYEKGSVWVAKKIPAGYVSSHANQARITTFEWDDESKAIYAHDVMSFAQKIGLIKEGNGVEKGAFSFSDTYDPVTFEGARFCEGRVWSFFSSVMGEEFEKEYVDYASGFNLTNRMPLWVKPAEKISLSDVFSHMRNHFEGSELAFDGDVGAGGFGAPYRWRPLTWEYGDDTYVNERAIGTQQTGWNFVASVRPSMPTPMQAVIWFGADDSATTVRVPFYASATELPLSFVGKGPQDGVVPPMMIFDLNSAFYVTNLVSNWAYSRWSDIYPVVLEKIVEYEASFISQLHEVDQKVLGLINNGQQEEALNLMNAFAQKLGNGFTQQWFGFFGELFVRFRDGYDITPNSEDPECGCTVGGIGYNDATYGRIAEETGDQYKEPSGDDALKERQFNPKNKLKVRGV
;
A
#
# COMPACT_ATOMS: atom_id res chain seq x y z
N MET A 1 -46.70 -34.64 15.40
CA MET A 1 -45.66 -33.83 16.07
C MET A 1 -44.50 -33.71 15.09
N LYS A 2 -44.47 -32.63 14.30
CA LYS A 2 -43.45 -32.39 13.27
C LYS A 2 -42.27 -31.68 13.94
N LEU A 3 -41.11 -32.32 14.00
CA LEU A 3 -39.85 -31.66 14.38
C LEU A 3 -39.24 -31.03 13.13
N PHE A 4 -39.23 -29.70 13.09
CA PHE A 4 -38.38 -28.93 12.20
C PHE A 4 -37.00 -28.81 12.86
N LEU A 5 -35.95 -29.39 12.25
CA LEU A 5 -34.57 -28.97 12.50
C LEU A 5 -34.28 -27.82 11.53
N SER A 6 -34.22 -26.61 12.06
CA SER A 6 -33.63 -25.46 11.39
C SER A 6 -32.11 -25.51 11.55
N ALA A 7 -31.40 -25.83 10.47
CA ALA A 7 -29.96 -25.64 10.40
C ALA A 7 -29.69 -24.14 10.24
N LEU A 8 -29.13 -23.52 11.28
CA LEU A 8 -28.64 -22.15 11.24
C LEU A 8 -27.28 -22.20 10.53
N ALA A 9 -27.23 -21.80 9.26
CA ALA A 9 -25.97 -21.55 8.57
C ALA A 9 -25.39 -20.25 9.13
N ALA A 10 -24.36 -20.35 9.97
CA ALA A 10 -23.54 -19.21 10.32
C ALA A 10 -22.75 -18.81 9.06
N PHE A 11 -23.21 -17.79 8.36
CA PHE A 11 -22.38 -17.06 7.42
C PHE A 11 -21.40 -16.24 8.26
N THR A 12 -20.19 -16.75 8.47
CA THR A 12 -19.06 -15.92 8.85
C THR A 12 -18.76 -15.04 7.63
N ALA A 13 -19.22 -13.79 7.67
CA ALA A 13 -18.69 -12.77 6.77
C ALA A 13 -17.19 -12.67 7.08
N THR A 14 -16.36 -13.17 6.18
CA THR A 14 -14.93 -12.89 6.23
C THR A 14 -14.81 -11.43 5.83
N SER A 15 -14.50 -10.56 6.79
CA SER A 15 -14.02 -9.22 6.45
C SER A 15 -12.79 -9.42 5.57
N VAL A 16 -12.85 -8.88 4.35
CA VAL A 16 -11.66 -8.78 3.52
C VAL A 16 -10.78 -7.79 4.27
N VAL A 17 -9.75 -8.28 4.95
CA VAL A 17 -8.76 -7.41 5.60
C VAL A 17 -7.99 -6.73 4.49
N GLU A 18 -8.49 -5.56 4.09
CA GLU A 18 -7.75 -4.55 3.35
C GLU A 18 -6.55 -4.14 4.18
N GLY A 19 -5.43 -3.79 3.55
CA GLY A 19 -4.34 -3.37 4.41
C GLY A 19 -3.23 -2.54 3.84
N CYS A 20 -3.59 -1.32 3.54
CA CYS A 20 -2.72 -0.26 3.16
C CYS A 20 -1.47 -0.12 4.06
N THR A 21 -0.34 0.29 3.48
CA THR A 21 0.88 0.70 4.21
C THR A 21 1.34 2.07 3.72
N ASN A 22 1.70 2.97 4.64
CA ASN A 22 2.29 4.26 4.30
C ASN A 22 3.69 4.45 4.89
N ILE A 23 4.56 5.14 4.14
CA ILE A 23 5.87 5.62 4.60
C ILE A 23 5.91 7.13 4.41
N LEU A 24 6.39 7.85 5.43
CA LEU A 24 6.44 9.31 5.45
C LEU A 24 7.87 9.78 5.71
N VAL A 25 8.37 10.67 4.86
CA VAL A 25 9.72 11.24 4.97
C VAL A 25 9.61 12.75 4.96
N THR A 26 10.12 13.39 6.01
CA THR A 26 10.21 14.86 6.07
C THR A 26 11.29 15.39 5.13
N PRO A 27 11.18 16.63 4.63
CA PRO A 27 12.19 17.23 3.75
C PRO A 27 13.62 17.07 4.29
N GLU A 28 13.85 17.36 5.57
CA GLU A 28 15.19 17.32 6.13
C GLU A 28 15.73 15.89 6.32
N ALA A 29 14.84 14.89 6.35
CA ALA A 29 15.20 13.47 6.37
C ALA A 29 15.54 12.94 4.97
N SER A 30 15.14 13.63 3.91
CA SER A 30 15.43 13.20 2.54
C SER A 30 16.77 13.73 2.02
N THR A 31 17.32 13.01 1.05
CA THR A 31 18.58 13.39 0.36
C THR A 31 18.41 14.61 -0.56
N SER A 32 17.21 14.83 -1.10
CA SER A 32 16.88 15.92 -2.03
C SER A 32 16.09 17.08 -1.40
N ASN A 33 15.86 17.05 -0.09
CA ASN A 33 15.08 18.06 0.63
C ASN A 33 13.63 18.19 0.14
N GLU A 34 13.04 17.07 -0.28
CA GLU A 34 11.63 16.90 -0.62
C GLU A 34 10.89 16.14 0.46
N ALA A 35 9.62 16.48 0.68
CA ALA A 35 8.75 15.64 1.49
C ALA A 35 8.29 14.46 0.62
N MET A 36 8.25 13.25 1.20
CA MET A 36 7.71 12.08 0.53
C MET A 36 6.62 11.43 1.37
N ILE A 37 5.53 11.07 0.71
CA ILE A 37 4.57 10.10 1.24
C ILE A 37 4.42 8.96 0.25
N ALA A 38 4.47 7.74 0.75
CA ALA A 38 4.35 6.51 -0.01
C ALA A 38 3.12 5.76 0.48
N TYR A 39 2.36 5.15 -0.43
CA TYR A 39 1.12 4.45 -0.11
C TYR A 39 0.96 3.23 -1.03
N ASN A 40 0.82 2.03 -0.43
CA ASN A 40 0.33 0.81 -1.09
C ASN A 40 -1.17 0.67 -0.80
N ALA A 41 -2.03 0.75 -1.82
CA ALA A 41 -3.49 0.56 -1.69
C ALA A 41 -3.86 -0.92 -1.89
N ASP A 42 -4.07 -1.64 -0.79
CA ASP A 42 -4.15 -3.10 -0.80
C ASP A 42 -5.59 -3.60 -0.67
N SER A 43 -6.17 -4.01 -1.79
CA SER A 43 -7.47 -4.70 -1.84
C SER A 43 -7.60 -5.47 -3.16
N ALA A 44 -8.03 -6.73 -3.08
CA ALA A 44 -8.19 -7.59 -4.25
C ALA A 44 -9.30 -7.12 -5.21
N SER A 45 -10.16 -6.21 -4.74
CA SER A 45 -11.24 -5.58 -5.51
C SER A 45 -10.84 -4.26 -6.18
N LEU A 46 -9.68 -3.69 -5.84
CA LEU A 46 -9.24 -2.42 -6.42
C LEU A 46 -8.62 -2.63 -7.81
N TYR A 47 -9.08 -1.83 -8.76
CA TYR A 47 -8.50 -1.75 -10.10
C TYR A 47 -7.41 -0.67 -10.13
N GLY A 48 -6.20 -1.02 -10.57
CA GLY A 48 -5.04 -0.12 -10.58
C GLY A 48 -5.15 1.02 -11.59
N SER A 49 -5.85 2.09 -11.23
CA SER A 49 -6.06 3.27 -12.07
C SER A 49 -5.55 4.54 -11.41
N LEU A 50 -4.89 5.39 -12.21
CA LEU A 50 -4.54 6.74 -11.83
C LEU A 50 -5.76 7.65 -12.04
N TYR A 51 -6.42 8.03 -10.95
CA TYR A 51 -7.58 8.91 -11.02
C TYR A 51 -7.20 10.35 -11.36
N HIS A 52 -8.04 11.05 -12.12
CA HIS A 52 -7.81 12.45 -12.51
C HIS A 52 -9.07 13.27 -12.37
N TYR A 53 -9.00 14.31 -11.55
CA TYR A 53 -10.10 15.25 -11.33
C TYR A 53 -9.68 16.64 -11.81
N PRO A 54 -10.16 17.08 -12.99
CA PRO A 54 -9.81 18.39 -13.52
C PRO A 54 -10.42 19.51 -12.66
N ARG A 55 -9.89 20.73 -12.82
CA ARG A 55 -10.49 21.94 -12.23
C ARG A 55 -11.95 22.07 -12.66
N THR A 56 -12.82 22.32 -11.69
CA THR A 56 -14.26 22.50 -11.83
C THR A 56 -14.70 23.60 -10.85
N GLY A 57 -15.99 23.95 -10.85
CA GLY A 57 -16.53 24.98 -9.98
C GLY A 57 -18.04 25.03 -9.96
N GLY A 58 -18.60 25.21 -8.75
CA GLY A 58 -20.03 25.43 -8.51
C GLY A 58 -20.91 24.20 -8.71
N GLY A 59 -22.17 24.32 -8.30
CA GLY A 59 -23.16 23.24 -8.42
C GLY A 59 -23.13 22.24 -7.26
N SER A 60 -23.21 20.95 -7.59
CA SER A 60 -23.30 19.85 -6.63
C SER A 60 -22.35 18.73 -7.04
N ARG A 61 -21.77 18.05 -6.06
CA ARG A 61 -20.95 16.85 -6.21
C ARG A 61 -21.66 15.66 -5.57
N ASP A 62 -21.76 14.59 -6.33
CA ASP A 62 -22.20 13.28 -5.84
C ASP A 62 -21.03 12.56 -5.17
N LEU A 63 -21.30 11.93 -4.03
CA LEU A 63 -20.35 11.15 -3.26
C LEU A 63 -20.73 9.68 -3.30
N TYR A 64 -19.73 8.84 -3.50
CA TYR A 64 -19.85 7.40 -3.55
C TYR A 64 -18.82 6.80 -2.62
N ASP A 65 -19.23 5.79 -1.88
CA ASP A 65 -18.34 4.96 -1.09
C ASP A 65 -17.26 4.33 -1.98
N TRP A 66 -15.98 4.52 -1.64
CA TRP A 66 -14.88 4.11 -2.51
C TRP A 66 -14.79 2.58 -2.69
N ASP A 67 -15.14 1.79 -1.68
CA ASP A 67 -15.01 0.33 -1.74
C ASP A 67 -16.22 -0.34 -2.38
N SER A 68 -17.43 0.08 -1.99
CA SER A 68 -18.68 -0.53 -2.45
C SER A 68 -19.28 0.14 -3.68
N GLY A 69 -18.90 1.38 -3.99
CA GLY A 69 -19.53 2.21 -5.03
C GLY A 69 -20.95 2.65 -4.66
N ALA A 70 -21.36 2.49 -3.40
CA ALA A 70 -22.69 2.91 -2.94
C ALA A 70 -22.82 4.43 -3.00
N PHE A 71 -23.91 4.94 -3.56
CA PHE A 71 -24.18 6.37 -3.55
C PHE A 71 -24.54 6.84 -2.13
N LEU A 72 -23.75 7.77 -1.59
CA LEU A 72 -23.88 8.29 -0.23
C LEU A 72 -24.64 9.64 -0.17
N GLY A 73 -24.88 10.25 -1.33
CA GLY A 73 -25.61 11.51 -1.46
C GLY A 73 -24.78 12.60 -2.11
N SER A 74 -25.31 13.82 -2.12
CA SER A 74 -24.63 14.97 -2.75
C SER A 74 -24.33 16.08 -1.74
N ILE A 75 -23.27 16.84 -2.02
CA ILE A 75 -22.85 18.04 -1.30
C ILE A 75 -22.65 19.22 -2.27
N PRO A 76 -22.77 20.48 -1.84
CA PRO A 76 -22.38 21.63 -2.64
C PRO A 76 -20.93 21.51 -3.11
N GLU A 77 -20.69 21.85 -4.38
CA GLU A 77 -19.34 21.92 -4.92
C GLU A 77 -18.68 23.27 -4.59
N ALA A 78 -17.35 23.28 -4.43
CA ALA A 78 -16.61 24.53 -4.27
C ALA A 78 -16.68 25.38 -5.55
N GLU A 79 -16.68 26.71 -5.41
CA GLU A 79 -16.73 27.64 -6.55
C GLU A 79 -15.55 27.48 -7.52
N LYS A 80 -14.39 27.05 -7.00
CA LYS A 80 -13.20 26.69 -7.77
C LYS A 80 -12.50 25.53 -7.10
N THR A 81 -12.12 24.53 -7.87
CA THR A 81 -11.32 23.41 -7.40
C THR A 81 -9.94 23.39 -8.02
N HIS A 82 -9.01 22.71 -7.34
CA HIS A 82 -7.72 22.33 -7.88
C HIS A 82 -7.83 21.14 -8.84
N ASN A 83 -6.89 21.04 -9.79
CA ASN A 83 -6.62 19.80 -10.52
C ASN A 83 -5.99 18.78 -9.56
N VAL A 84 -6.41 17.53 -9.65
CA VAL A 84 -5.90 16.41 -8.85
C VAL A 84 -5.51 15.26 -9.75
N VAL A 85 -4.27 14.78 -9.63
CA VAL A 85 -3.74 13.60 -10.31
C VAL A 85 -3.37 12.57 -9.24
N GLY A 86 -4.06 11.44 -9.25
CA GLY A 86 -4.03 10.43 -8.20
C GLY A 86 -4.37 11.06 -6.85
N ASN A 87 -3.37 11.08 -5.98
CA ASN A 87 -3.48 11.50 -4.59
C ASN A 87 -2.74 12.81 -4.31
N CYS A 88 -2.46 13.60 -5.35
CA CYS A 88 -1.81 14.89 -5.26
C CYS A 88 -2.57 15.95 -6.06
N ASN A 89 -2.58 17.18 -5.57
CA ASN A 89 -3.10 18.32 -6.32
C ASN A 89 -2.00 19.17 -6.94
N GLU A 90 -2.39 20.00 -7.89
CA GLU A 90 -1.50 20.88 -8.66
C GLU A 90 -0.79 21.97 -7.85
N VAL A 91 -1.14 22.14 -6.58
CA VAL A 91 -0.52 23.12 -5.67
C VAL A 91 0.37 22.46 -4.61
N GLY A 92 0.70 21.18 -4.80
CA GLY A 92 1.70 20.50 -4.00
C GLY A 92 1.17 19.83 -2.72
N LEU A 93 -0.14 19.71 -2.54
CA LEU A 93 -0.74 18.93 -1.45
C LEU A 93 -0.93 17.47 -1.89
N CYS A 94 -0.50 16.52 -1.08
CA CYS A 94 -0.71 15.09 -1.30
C CYS A 94 -1.27 14.39 -0.06
N ILE A 95 -2.14 13.39 -0.28
CA ILE A 95 -2.82 12.64 0.80
C ILE A 95 -2.81 11.14 0.51
N GLY A 96 -2.29 10.33 1.43
CA GLY A 96 -2.43 8.85 1.46
C GLY A 96 -3.19 8.39 2.70
N GLU A 97 -3.56 7.11 2.79
CA GLU A 97 -4.27 6.57 3.96
C GLU A 97 -3.89 5.13 4.31
N THR A 98 -4.20 4.73 5.55
CA THR A 98 -4.42 3.33 5.93
C THR A 98 -5.61 3.16 6.89
N THR A 99 -6.55 2.28 6.56
CA THR A 99 -7.70 1.91 7.41
C THR A 99 -7.31 1.11 8.64
N PHE A 100 -7.47 1.63 9.85
CA PHE A 100 -7.27 0.87 11.09
C PHE A 100 -8.55 0.25 11.66
N GLY A 101 -9.73 0.66 11.17
CA GLY A 101 -11.02 0.17 11.64
C GLY A 101 -11.39 0.76 13.00
N GLY A 102 -10.69 0.34 14.06
CA GLY A 102 -10.89 0.78 15.45
C GLY A 102 -11.95 -0.05 16.17
N LEU A 103 -12.61 0.54 17.17
CA LEU A 103 -13.66 -0.14 17.94
C LEU A 103 -14.89 -0.46 17.07
N GLU A 104 -15.36 -1.71 17.13
CA GLU A 104 -16.51 -2.22 16.35
C GLU A 104 -17.79 -1.36 16.53
N GLU A 105 -18.05 -0.89 17.75
CA GLU A 105 -19.18 0.00 18.07
C GLU A 105 -19.13 1.39 17.41
N LEU A 106 -17.98 1.76 16.85
CA LEU A 106 -17.75 3.01 16.13
C LEU A 106 -17.70 2.82 14.60
N CYS A 107 -17.61 1.58 14.10
CA CYS A 107 -17.62 1.27 12.67
C CYS A 107 -18.99 1.52 12.02
N GLU A 108 -20.09 1.29 12.76
CA GLU A 108 -21.43 1.62 12.24
C GLU A 108 -21.63 3.14 12.10
N THR A 109 -21.86 3.61 10.87
CA THR A 109 -21.92 5.05 10.59
C THR A 109 -23.24 5.69 11.03
N PHE A 110 -23.21 6.96 11.43
CA PHE A 110 -24.42 7.70 11.79
C PHE A 110 -25.36 7.81 10.59
N PRO A 111 -26.69 7.57 10.74
CA PRO A 111 -27.63 7.61 9.61
C PRO A 111 -27.58 8.92 8.81
N GLY A 112 -27.37 8.80 7.50
CA GLY A 112 -27.28 9.94 6.59
C GLY A 112 -25.89 10.59 6.49
N SER A 113 -24.86 9.95 7.05
CA SER A 113 -23.46 10.30 6.77
C SER A 113 -23.14 10.09 5.29
N LYS A 114 -22.37 11.02 4.72
CA LYS A 114 -22.19 11.09 3.25
C LYS A 114 -20.75 10.97 2.77
N VAL A 115 -19.78 11.25 3.64
CA VAL A 115 -18.38 11.38 3.25
C VAL A 115 -17.62 10.16 3.73
N ASP A 116 -17.36 9.23 2.82
CA ASP A 116 -16.42 8.14 3.07
C ASP A 116 -14.96 8.65 3.01
N TYR A 117 -14.01 7.83 3.47
CA TYR A 117 -12.60 8.17 3.53
C TYR A 117 -11.97 8.44 2.15
N GLY A 118 -12.38 7.72 1.10
CA GLY A 118 -11.94 7.99 -0.28
C GLY A 118 -12.46 9.33 -0.76
N SER A 119 -13.78 9.57 -0.66
CA SER A 119 -14.34 10.90 -0.95
C SER A 119 -13.66 12.01 -0.15
N LEU A 120 -13.34 11.76 1.12
CA LEU A 120 -12.65 12.70 2.00
C LEU A 120 -11.29 13.11 1.43
N ILE A 121 -10.53 12.18 0.87
CA ILE A 121 -9.24 12.44 0.20
C ILE A 121 -9.43 13.35 -1.01
N TRP A 122 -10.18 12.91 -2.02
CA TRP A 122 -10.24 13.62 -3.30
C TRP A 122 -11.00 14.95 -3.24
N VAL A 123 -12.07 15.02 -2.44
CA VAL A 123 -12.77 16.29 -2.19
C VAL A 123 -11.86 17.28 -1.47
N THR A 124 -11.05 16.82 -0.51
CA THR A 124 -10.09 17.69 0.19
C THR A 124 -8.98 18.17 -0.73
N LEU A 125 -8.38 17.28 -1.53
CA LEU A 125 -7.36 17.65 -2.52
C LEU A 125 -7.86 18.71 -3.52
N GLN A 126 -9.14 18.67 -3.87
CA GLN A 126 -9.75 19.68 -4.74
C GLN A 126 -10.07 21.00 -4.04
N ARG A 127 -10.10 21.06 -2.71
CA ARG A 127 -10.56 22.21 -1.92
C ARG A 127 -9.49 22.87 -1.05
N ALA A 128 -8.37 22.21 -0.81
CA ALA A 128 -7.30 22.70 0.07
C ALA A 128 -5.99 22.91 -0.70
N SER A 129 -5.19 23.89 -0.28
CA SER A 129 -3.90 24.23 -0.88
C SER A 129 -2.69 23.83 -0.03
N ASN A 130 -2.88 23.38 1.22
CA ASN A 130 -1.80 23.03 2.15
C ASN A 130 -2.28 22.03 3.22
N ALA A 131 -1.35 21.43 3.97
CA ALA A 131 -1.64 20.31 4.87
C ALA A 131 -2.57 20.70 6.02
N ARG A 132 -2.38 21.89 6.61
CA ARG A 132 -3.24 22.38 7.70
C ARG A 132 -4.63 22.76 7.21
N GLU A 133 -4.73 23.33 6.02
CA GLU A 133 -6.02 23.59 5.37
C GLU A 133 -6.73 22.28 5.03
N ALA A 134 -6.00 21.26 4.57
CA ALA A 134 -6.55 19.94 4.30
C ALA A 134 -7.21 19.35 5.55
N ILE A 135 -6.53 19.35 6.70
CA ILE A 135 -7.08 18.86 7.97
C ILE A 135 -8.35 19.64 8.36
N LYS A 136 -8.40 20.96 8.16
CA LYS A 136 -9.59 21.77 8.42
C LYS A 136 -10.75 21.48 7.46
N VAL A 137 -10.45 21.26 6.19
CA VAL A 137 -11.45 20.88 5.18
C VAL A 137 -12.01 19.50 5.51
N MET A 138 -11.14 18.54 5.86
CA MET A 138 -11.56 17.20 6.28
C MET A 138 -12.49 17.27 7.49
N ASP A 139 -12.09 17.99 8.55
CA ASP A 139 -12.94 18.19 9.73
C ASP A 139 -14.29 18.82 9.34
N ASN A 140 -14.28 19.91 8.56
CA ASN A 140 -15.51 20.56 8.15
C ASN A 140 -16.46 19.63 7.36
N LEU A 141 -15.92 18.83 6.43
CA LEU A 141 -16.69 17.86 5.66
C LEU A 141 -17.32 16.81 6.58
N MET A 142 -16.53 16.21 7.48
CA MET A 142 -16.98 15.17 8.40
C MET A 142 -18.03 15.69 9.39
N GLN A 143 -17.82 16.86 10.02
CA GLN A 143 -18.80 17.41 10.95
C GLN A 143 -20.10 17.86 10.25
N THR A 144 -19.99 18.40 9.02
CA THR A 144 -21.15 18.94 8.30
C THR A 144 -22.00 17.83 7.69
N TYR A 145 -21.36 16.89 6.98
CA TYR A 145 -22.04 15.89 6.16
C TYR A 145 -22.00 14.48 6.73
N GLY A 146 -21.33 14.28 7.88
CA GLY A 146 -21.15 12.97 8.51
C GLY A 146 -20.02 12.17 7.85
N TYR A 147 -19.29 11.45 8.69
CA TYR A 147 -18.21 10.55 8.29
C TYR A 147 -18.77 9.14 8.12
N ALA A 148 -18.58 8.55 6.95
CA ALA A 148 -19.23 7.32 6.51
C ALA A 148 -18.24 6.16 6.38
N SER A 149 -17.23 6.11 7.25
CA SER A 149 -16.19 5.08 7.22
C SER A 149 -15.74 4.71 8.62
N GLU A 150 -14.98 3.62 8.69
CA GLU A 150 -14.30 3.19 9.91
C GLU A 150 -13.07 4.08 10.20
N GLY A 151 -12.26 3.68 11.17
CA GLY A 151 -11.06 4.40 11.58
C GLY A 151 -9.96 4.44 10.50
N GLU A 152 -9.39 5.62 10.28
CA GLU A 152 -8.43 5.89 9.21
C GLU A 152 -7.20 6.68 9.69
N SER A 153 -6.01 6.28 9.24
CA SER A 153 -4.78 7.08 9.38
C SER A 153 -4.45 7.75 8.05
N PHE A 154 -4.50 9.09 7.99
CA PHE A 154 -4.13 9.85 6.78
C PHE A 154 -2.71 10.39 6.86
N SER A 155 -1.93 10.15 5.80
CA SER A 155 -0.66 10.81 5.51
C SER A 155 -0.91 12.10 4.74
N ILE A 156 -0.52 13.27 5.25
CA ILE A 156 -0.79 14.57 4.58
C ILE A 156 0.50 15.39 4.47
N THR A 157 0.83 15.88 3.27
CA THR A 157 2.03 16.72 3.05
C THR A 157 1.81 17.85 2.04
N ASP A 158 2.48 18.99 2.22
CA ASP A 158 2.41 20.19 1.37
C ASP A 158 3.77 20.80 0.98
N SER A 159 4.82 19.97 0.92
CA SER A 159 6.25 20.29 0.76
C SER A 159 6.96 20.81 2.02
N ARG A 160 6.23 21.38 2.99
CA ARG A 160 6.85 21.96 4.20
C ARG A 160 6.56 21.15 5.44
N GLU A 161 5.36 20.61 5.54
CA GLU A 161 4.94 19.83 6.70
C GLU A 161 4.49 18.45 6.25
N VAL A 162 4.78 17.45 7.09
CA VAL A 162 4.28 16.09 6.94
C VAL A 162 3.52 15.74 8.21
N TRP A 163 2.28 15.27 8.06
CA TRP A 163 1.35 15.01 9.14
C TRP A 163 0.80 13.59 9.06
N ILE A 164 0.58 12.99 10.23
CA ILE A 164 -0.25 11.82 10.41
C ILE A 164 -1.54 12.30 11.07
N ASN A 165 -2.69 11.99 10.48
CA ASN A 165 -4.01 12.37 10.99
C ASN A 165 -4.88 11.12 11.18
N GLU A 166 -5.11 10.73 12.42
CA GLU A 166 -5.94 9.57 12.79
C GLU A 166 -7.36 10.04 13.07
N VAL A 167 -8.32 9.45 12.37
CA VAL A 167 -9.74 9.81 12.36
C VAL A 167 -10.55 8.57 12.70
N ILE A 168 -11.58 8.71 13.54
CA ILE A 168 -12.57 7.66 13.76
C ILE A 168 -13.98 8.24 13.79
N GLY A 169 -14.94 7.50 13.21
CA GLY A 169 -16.35 7.85 13.28
C GLY A 169 -16.87 7.87 14.73
N LYS A 170 -17.96 8.59 14.94
CA LYS A 170 -18.65 8.64 16.24
C LYS A 170 -19.75 7.57 16.37
N GLY A 171 -19.67 6.52 15.56
CA GLY A 171 -20.67 5.46 15.53
C GLY A 171 -22.09 5.99 15.25
N THR A 172 -23.07 5.30 15.81
CA THR A 172 -24.48 5.74 15.80
C THR A 172 -24.81 6.76 16.91
N TYR A 173 -23.83 7.14 17.73
CA TYR A 173 -24.03 8.04 18.88
C TYR A 173 -24.31 9.48 18.45
N GLU A 174 -23.56 10.00 17.48
CA GLU A 174 -23.79 11.33 16.90
C GLU A 174 -23.10 11.46 15.53
N LYS A 175 -23.56 12.42 14.74
CA LYS A 175 -22.98 12.70 13.42
C LYS A 175 -21.57 13.29 13.56
N GLY A 176 -20.64 12.81 12.74
CA GLY A 176 -19.29 13.35 12.60
C GLY A 176 -18.22 12.33 12.98
N SER A 177 -17.02 12.84 13.24
CA SER A 177 -15.84 12.05 13.64
C SER A 177 -15.09 12.76 14.77
N VAL A 178 -14.25 12.01 15.47
CA VAL A 178 -13.17 12.56 16.32
C VAL A 178 -11.84 12.21 15.69
N TRP A 179 -10.84 13.05 15.90
CA TRP A 179 -9.55 12.89 15.23
C TRP A 179 -8.42 13.59 15.98
N VAL A 180 -7.19 13.16 15.69
CA VAL A 180 -5.95 13.81 16.12
C VAL A 180 -4.95 13.79 14.97
N ALA A 181 -4.28 14.91 14.73
CA ALA A 181 -3.19 15.03 13.77
C ALA A 181 -1.90 15.48 14.46
N LYS A 182 -0.79 14.79 14.18
CA LYS A 182 0.55 15.16 14.64
C LYS A 182 1.49 15.45 13.47
N LYS A 183 2.24 16.54 13.60
CA LYS A 183 3.30 16.92 12.66
C LYS A 183 4.53 16.08 12.93
N ILE A 184 5.06 15.44 11.90
CA ILE A 184 6.34 14.72 12.00
C ILE A 184 7.47 15.75 12.14
N PRO A 185 8.37 15.62 13.13
CA PRO A 185 9.48 16.55 13.29
C PRO A 185 10.45 16.53 12.10
N ALA A 186 11.03 17.68 11.78
CA ALA A 186 12.05 17.80 10.74
C ALA A 186 13.22 16.82 10.95
N GLY A 187 13.57 16.09 9.90
CA GLY A 187 14.66 15.11 9.92
C GLY A 187 14.25 13.72 10.41
N TYR A 188 12.96 13.48 10.60
CA TYR A 188 12.40 12.19 11.00
C TYR A 188 11.63 11.54 9.84
N VAL A 189 11.46 10.22 9.96
CA VAL A 189 10.59 9.40 9.13
C VAL A 189 9.54 8.71 10.00
N SER A 190 8.41 8.37 9.39
CA SER A 190 7.36 7.57 10.03
C SER A 190 6.81 6.55 9.05
N SER A 191 6.04 5.61 9.58
CA SER A 191 5.20 4.70 8.83
C SER A 191 3.95 4.42 9.65
N HIS A 192 2.84 4.18 8.94
CA HIS A 192 1.63 3.67 9.54
C HIS A 192 1.00 2.62 8.63
N ALA A 193 0.21 1.77 9.28
CA ALA A 193 -0.44 0.59 8.75
C ALA A 193 -1.86 0.55 9.34
N ASN A 194 -2.54 -0.58 9.26
CA ASN A 194 -3.93 -0.74 9.71
C ASN A 194 -4.07 -0.83 11.25
N GLN A 195 -3.43 0.09 11.97
CA GLN A 195 -3.42 0.23 13.43
C GLN A 195 -3.13 1.70 13.74
N ALA A 196 -3.99 2.35 14.54
CA ALA A 196 -3.74 3.69 15.05
C ALA A 196 -2.50 3.68 15.96
N ARG A 197 -1.65 4.71 15.84
CA ARG A 197 -0.35 4.82 16.49
C ARG A 197 -0.22 6.08 17.34
N ILE A 198 -1.04 7.11 17.14
CA ILE A 198 -0.99 8.32 17.97
C ILE A 198 -1.50 7.99 19.36
N THR A 199 -0.59 7.94 20.32
CA THR A 199 -0.94 7.80 21.74
C THR A 199 -1.24 9.18 22.33
N THR A 200 -0.31 9.74 23.10
CA THR A 200 -0.43 11.07 23.70
C THR A 200 0.04 12.17 22.73
N PHE A 201 -0.52 13.36 22.92
CA PHE A 201 -0.26 14.51 22.05
C PHE A 201 -0.29 15.83 22.81
N GLU A 202 0.30 16.84 22.20
CA GLU A 202 0.46 18.17 22.75
C GLU A 202 -0.86 18.96 22.68
N TRP A 203 -1.44 19.26 23.83
CA TRP A 203 -2.73 19.93 23.91
C TRP A 203 -2.68 21.44 23.66
N ASP A 204 -1.55 22.07 23.96
CA ASP A 204 -1.39 23.53 23.96
C ASP A 204 -0.35 24.01 22.94
N ASP A 205 0.01 23.16 21.96
CA ASP A 205 1.00 23.43 20.92
C ASP A 205 0.49 23.01 19.53
N GLU A 206 -0.34 23.87 18.91
CA GLU A 206 -0.88 23.68 17.56
C GLU A 206 0.19 23.56 16.47
N SER A 207 1.45 23.94 16.76
CA SER A 207 2.54 23.73 15.82
C SER A 207 2.91 22.25 15.67
N LYS A 208 2.60 21.42 16.68
CA LYS A 208 2.91 19.99 16.75
C LYS A 208 1.70 19.10 16.63
N ALA A 209 0.58 19.46 17.25
CA ALA A 209 -0.63 18.65 17.22
C ALA A 209 -1.88 19.50 17.11
N ILE A 210 -2.84 19.04 16.32
CA ILE A 210 -4.19 19.61 16.21
C ILE A 210 -5.18 18.46 16.31
N TYR A 211 -6.35 18.68 16.90
CA TYR A 211 -7.27 17.61 17.24
C TYR A 211 -8.72 18.10 17.27
N ALA A 212 -9.67 17.17 17.17
CA ALA A 212 -11.09 17.47 17.31
C ALA A 212 -11.39 18.03 18.71
N HIS A 213 -12.12 19.14 18.78
CA HIS A 213 -12.42 19.84 20.03
C HIS A 213 -13.01 18.95 21.13
N ASP A 214 -13.70 17.88 20.74
CA ASP A 214 -14.38 16.91 21.59
C ASP A 214 -13.72 15.53 21.62
N VAL A 215 -12.48 15.39 21.14
CA VAL A 215 -11.75 14.10 21.08
C VAL A 215 -11.73 13.35 22.43
N MET A 216 -11.59 14.04 23.55
CA MET A 216 -11.61 13.39 24.87
C MET A 216 -13.03 13.34 25.46
N SER A 217 -13.81 14.42 25.30
CA SER A 217 -15.16 14.49 25.88
C SER A 217 -16.14 13.53 25.22
N PHE A 218 -15.94 13.20 23.94
CA PHE A 218 -16.71 12.16 23.27
C PHE A 218 -16.44 10.79 23.89
N ALA A 219 -15.17 10.40 24.06
CA ALA A 219 -14.80 9.15 24.74
C ALA A 219 -15.41 9.05 26.16
N GLN A 220 -15.42 10.15 26.90
CA GLN A 220 -16.08 10.21 28.22
C GLN A 220 -17.60 10.03 28.11
N LYS A 221 -18.23 10.72 27.16
CA LYS A 221 -19.68 10.69 26.95
C LYS A 221 -20.20 9.29 26.63
N ILE A 222 -19.47 8.52 25.83
CA ILE A 222 -19.85 7.15 25.45
C ILE A 222 -19.31 6.08 26.41
N GLY A 223 -18.55 6.48 27.43
CA GLY A 223 -18.11 5.59 28.50
C GLY A 223 -16.82 4.81 28.23
N LEU A 224 -16.08 5.13 27.15
CA LEU A 224 -14.75 4.56 26.88
C LEU A 224 -13.74 4.98 27.96
N ILE A 225 -13.91 6.17 28.53
CA ILE A 225 -13.13 6.66 29.66
C ILE A 225 -14.09 6.98 30.81
N LYS A 226 -13.89 6.36 31.97
CA LYS A 226 -14.74 6.60 33.14
C LYS A 226 -14.46 7.96 33.77
N GLU A 227 -15.50 8.74 34.01
CA GLU A 227 -15.46 9.95 34.84
C GLU A 227 -14.99 9.57 36.25
N GLY A 228 -13.91 10.19 36.75
CA GLY A 228 -13.34 9.89 38.06
C GLY A 228 -12.23 8.82 38.11
N ASN A 229 -11.89 8.17 37.00
CA ASN A 229 -10.74 7.25 36.94
C ASN A 229 -9.37 7.95 36.80
N GLY A 230 -9.32 9.29 36.81
CA GLY A 230 -8.06 10.03 36.89
C GLY A 230 -7.22 10.03 35.60
N VAL A 231 -7.78 9.72 34.42
CA VAL A 231 -7.10 10.04 33.15
C VAL A 231 -7.14 11.56 33.00
N GLU A 232 -6.07 12.21 33.45
CA GLU A 232 -5.85 13.62 33.21
C GLU A 232 -5.72 13.87 31.71
N LYS A 233 -6.05 15.09 31.26
CA LYS A 233 -5.94 15.51 29.85
C LYS A 233 -4.59 15.09 29.24
N GLY A 234 -3.48 15.28 29.98
CA GLY A 234 -2.14 14.90 29.53
C GLY A 234 -1.85 13.40 29.39
N ALA A 235 -2.70 12.52 29.93
CA ALA A 235 -2.57 11.06 29.87
C ALA A 235 -3.52 10.40 28.86
N PHE A 236 -4.38 11.18 28.20
CA PHE A 236 -5.27 10.67 27.17
C PHE A 236 -4.47 10.20 25.95
N SER A 237 -4.77 8.97 25.50
CA SER A 237 -4.13 8.31 24.37
C SER A 237 -5.18 8.00 23.31
N PHE A 238 -5.04 8.52 22.08
CA PHE A 238 -6.04 8.32 21.03
C PHE A 238 -6.12 6.85 20.62
N SER A 239 -5.00 6.24 20.25
CA SER A 239 -4.93 4.82 19.89
C SER A 239 -5.43 3.92 21.03
N ASP A 240 -4.96 4.09 22.28
CA ASP A 240 -5.42 3.19 23.35
C ASP A 240 -6.91 3.35 23.71
N THR A 241 -7.54 4.46 23.28
CA THR A 241 -8.97 4.73 23.51
C THR A 241 -9.84 4.22 22.36
N TYR A 242 -9.40 4.44 21.11
CA TYR A 242 -10.23 4.26 19.92
C TYR A 242 -9.83 3.08 19.03
N ASP A 243 -8.61 2.58 19.19
CA ASP A 243 -8.09 1.42 18.48
C ASP A 243 -6.98 0.75 19.30
N PRO A 244 -7.34 0.07 20.41
CA PRO A 244 -6.37 -0.56 21.30
C PRO A 244 -5.61 -1.68 20.59
N VAL A 245 -4.28 -1.69 20.70
CA VAL A 245 -3.43 -2.66 20.00
C VAL A 245 -3.74 -4.09 20.45
N THR A 246 -4.07 -4.94 19.47
CA THR A 246 -4.27 -6.38 19.65
C THR A 246 -3.06 -7.18 19.16
N PHE A 247 -3.09 -8.51 19.32
CA PHE A 247 -2.10 -9.39 18.68
C PHE A 247 -2.06 -9.18 17.16
N GLU A 248 -3.22 -9.08 16.50
CA GLU A 248 -3.31 -8.89 15.05
C GLU A 248 -2.85 -7.48 14.64
N GLY A 249 -3.23 -6.44 15.39
CA GLY A 249 -2.76 -5.07 15.15
C GLY A 249 -1.23 -4.96 15.29
N ALA A 250 -0.65 -5.67 16.25
CA ALA A 250 0.79 -5.78 16.37
C ALA A 250 1.41 -6.58 15.21
N ARG A 251 0.96 -7.82 14.99
CA ARG A 251 1.55 -8.77 14.04
C ARG A 251 1.39 -8.34 12.58
N PHE A 252 0.19 -7.95 12.18
CA PHE A 252 -0.13 -7.64 10.79
C PHE A 252 0.06 -6.16 10.43
N CYS A 253 0.17 -5.25 11.40
CA CYS A 253 0.26 -3.81 11.14
C CYS A 253 1.55 -3.23 11.66
N GLU A 254 1.78 -3.25 12.97
CA GLU A 254 3.05 -2.74 13.53
C GLU A 254 4.25 -3.57 13.07
N GLY A 255 4.09 -4.84 12.70
CA GLY A 255 5.11 -5.63 12.00
C GLY A 255 5.67 -4.90 10.78
N ARG A 256 4.81 -4.40 9.88
CA ARG A 256 5.22 -3.67 8.68
C ARG A 256 5.97 -2.38 9.01
N VAL A 257 5.49 -1.64 10.00
CA VAL A 257 6.16 -0.43 10.51
C VAL A 257 7.53 -0.78 11.07
N TRP A 258 7.62 -1.87 11.84
CA TRP A 258 8.86 -2.38 12.43
C TRP A 258 9.86 -2.76 11.36
N SER A 259 9.42 -3.38 10.26
CA SER A 259 10.32 -3.74 9.16
C SER A 259 10.97 -2.50 8.54
N PHE A 260 10.18 -1.47 8.26
CA PHE A 260 10.71 -0.21 7.75
C PHE A 260 11.64 0.47 8.78
N PHE A 261 11.22 0.61 10.04
CA PHE A 261 12.04 1.25 11.07
C PHE A 261 13.35 0.50 11.33
N SER A 262 13.31 -0.83 11.39
CA SER A 262 14.51 -1.67 11.54
C SER A 262 15.48 -1.46 10.38
N SER A 263 14.98 -1.33 9.15
CA SER A 263 15.84 -1.09 7.98
C SER A 263 16.58 0.25 8.01
N VAL A 264 16.03 1.28 8.68
CA VAL A 264 16.66 2.63 8.75
C VAL A 264 17.35 2.93 10.08
N MET A 265 17.06 2.15 11.13
CA MET A 265 17.64 2.29 12.47
C MET A 265 18.70 1.22 12.79
N GLY A 266 18.63 0.05 12.14
CA GLY A 266 19.56 -1.06 12.32
C GLY A 266 19.16 -2.08 13.37
N GLU A 267 20.05 -3.07 13.57
CA GLU A 267 19.82 -4.30 14.34
C GLU A 267 19.45 -4.07 15.82
N GLU A 268 19.91 -2.98 16.45
CA GLU A 268 19.55 -2.67 17.83
C GLU A 268 18.05 -2.36 17.96
N PHE A 269 17.50 -1.56 17.04
CA PHE A 269 16.07 -1.26 16.99
C PHE A 269 15.26 -2.51 16.67
N GLU A 270 15.74 -3.32 15.72
CA GLU A 270 15.11 -4.58 15.33
C GLU A 270 14.88 -5.48 16.56
N LYS A 271 15.94 -5.73 17.33
CA LYS A 271 15.91 -6.57 18.55
C LYS A 271 15.07 -5.97 19.66
N GLU A 272 15.07 -4.64 19.82
CA GLU A 272 14.30 -3.97 20.86
C GLU A 272 12.79 -4.15 20.67
N TYR A 273 12.32 -4.18 19.43
CA TYR A 273 10.89 -4.13 19.12
C TYR A 273 10.33 -5.37 18.42
N VAL A 274 11.14 -6.40 18.13
CA VAL A 274 10.64 -7.64 17.48
C VAL A 274 9.54 -8.32 18.29
N ASP A 275 9.62 -8.33 19.62
CA ASP A 275 8.56 -8.91 20.49
C ASP A 275 7.25 -8.11 20.42
N TYR A 276 7.32 -6.79 20.20
CA TYR A 276 6.14 -5.97 19.97
C TYR A 276 5.56 -6.26 18.60
N ALA A 277 6.38 -6.16 17.55
CA ALA A 277 6.01 -6.44 16.16
C ALA A 277 5.45 -7.85 15.96
N SER A 278 5.92 -8.83 16.73
CA SER A 278 5.46 -10.21 16.68
C SER A 278 4.22 -10.50 17.53
N GLY A 279 3.75 -9.52 18.31
CA GLY A 279 2.55 -9.63 19.14
C GLY A 279 2.77 -10.24 20.54
N PHE A 280 4.01 -10.53 20.94
CA PHE A 280 4.31 -11.13 22.25
C PHE A 280 4.49 -10.11 23.39
N ASN A 281 4.79 -8.85 23.08
CA ASN A 281 4.87 -7.76 24.06
C ASN A 281 4.18 -6.48 23.58
N LEU A 282 2.86 -6.45 23.69
CA LEU A 282 2.02 -5.31 23.24
C LEU A 282 2.26 -4.00 24.02
N THR A 283 2.97 -4.05 25.15
CA THR A 283 3.23 -2.87 25.99
C THR A 283 4.47 -2.09 25.54
N ASN A 284 5.42 -2.73 24.84
CA ASN A 284 6.63 -2.09 24.35
C ASN A 284 6.40 -1.44 22.97
N ARG A 285 5.46 -0.49 22.91
CA ARG A 285 5.07 0.15 21.65
C ARG A 285 6.26 0.87 21.00
N MET A 286 6.39 0.74 19.68
CA MET A 286 7.34 1.53 18.90
C MET A 286 7.01 3.03 18.95
N PRO A 287 8.02 3.91 18.80
CA PRO A 287 7.78 5.35 18.68
C PRO A 287 6.98 5.66 17.40
N LEU A 288 6.23 6.77 17.40
CA LEU A 288 5.44 7.19 16.22
C LEU A 288 6.33 7.53 15.01
N TRP A 289 7.57 7.94 15.24
CA TRP A 289 8.57 8.24 14.22
C TRP A 289 9.97 7.97 14.75
N VAL A 290 10.91 7.76 13.83
CA VAL A 290 12.32 7.55 14.13
C VAL A 290 13.19 8.52 13.32
N LYS A 291 14.38 8.81 13.84
CA LYS A 291 15.37 9.62 13.13
C LYS A 291 16.35 8.67 12.44
N PRO A 292 16.29 8.52 11.11
CA PRO A 292 17.13 7.56 10.42
C PRO A 292 18.61 7.94 10.58
N ALA A 293 19.50 6.93 10.58
CA ALA A 293 20.94 7.15 10.69
C ALA A 293 21.49 7.92 9.47
N GLU A 294 20.97 7.60 8.30
CA GLU A 294 21.28 8.23 7.02
C GLU A 294 20.02 8.86 6.41
N LYS A 295 20.22 9.85 5.54
CA LYS A 295 19.10 10.46 4.80
C LYS A 295 18.51 9.46 3.80
N ILE A 296 17.20 9.52 3.60
CA ILE A 296 16.44 8.61 2.74
C ILE A 296 16.29 9.23 1.34
N SER A 297 16.70 8.51 0.31
CA SER A 297 16.47 8.89 -1.09
C SER A 297 15.11 8.41 -1.60
N LEU A 298 14.67 8.94 -2.74
CA LEU A 298 13.47 8.46 -3.41
C LEU A 298 13.55 6.96 -3.75
N SER A 299 14.72 6.49 -4.20
CA SER A 299 14.97 5.07 -4.50
C SER A 299 14.95 4.19 -3.25
N ASP A 300 15.36 4.72 -2.09
CA ASP A 300 15.22 3.99 -0.83
C ASP A 300 13.75 3.82 -0.47
N VAL A 301 12.92 4.87 -0.59
CA VAL A 301 11.46 4.75 -0.37
C VAL A 301 10.85 3.72 -1.31
N PHE A 302 11.19 3.75 -2.61
CA PHE A 302 10.74 2.73 -3.56
C PHE A 302 11.07 1.32 -3.11
N SER A 303 12.27 1.13 -2.56
CA SER A 303 12.77 -0.18 -2.10
C SER A 303 12.08 -0.63 -0.82
N HIS A 304 11.89 0.26 0.15
CA HIS A 304 11.17 -0.05 1.38
C HIS A 304 9.70 -0.43 1.14
N MET A 305 9.06 0.13 0.11
CA MET A 305 7.71 -0.29 -0.28
C MET A 305 7.63 -1.74 -0.79
N ARG A 306 8.75 -2.35 -1.20
CA ARG A 306 8.81 -3.73 -1.73
C ARG A 306 9.09 -4.78 -0.66
N ASN A 307 9.23 -4.38 0.59
CA ASN A 307 9.79 -5.25 1.61
C ASN A 307 8.78 -6.30 2.10
N HIS A 308 9.30 -7.50 2.36
CA HIS A 308 8.59 -8.66 2.90
C HIS A 308 9.28 -9.26 4.13
N PHE A 309 9.88 -8.42 4.97
CA PHE A 309 10.64 -8.84 6.16
C PHE A 309 11.94 -9.61 5.88
N GLU A 310 12.50 -9.49 4.67
CA GLU A 310 13.66 -10.27 4.24
C GLU A 310 14.83 -10.17 5.23
N GLY A 311 15.39 -11.32 5.62
CA GLY A 311 16.54 -11.39 6.52
C GLY A 311 16.23 -11.22 8.01
N SER A 312 14.96 -11.06 8.38
CA SER A 312 14.52 -10.90 9.78
C SER A 312 13.83 -12.15 10.34
N GLU A 313 13.51 -12.15 11.64
CA GLU A 313 12.73 -13.24 12.28
C GLU A 313 11.32 -13.39 11.70
N LEU A 314 10.76 -12.33 11.09
CA LEU A 314 9.45 -12.36 10.43
C LEU A 314 9.54 -12.78 8.96
N ALA A 315 10.73 -13.10 8.43
CA ALA A 315 10.86 -13.59 7.07
C ALA A 315 10.12 -14.92 6.87
N PHE A 316 9.33 -15.01 5.80
CA PHE A 316 8.49 -16.15 5.48
C PHE A 316 8.74 -16.66 4.04
N ASP A 317 9.97 -16.54 3.57
CA ASP A 317 10.43 -16.99 2.25
C ASP A 317 11.20 -18.33 2.30
N GLY A 318 11.44 -18.89 3.49
CA GLY A 318 12.20 -20.14 3.69
C GLY A 318 11.40 -21.40 4.07
N ASP A 319 10.12 -21.27 4.44
CA ASP A 319 9.31 -22.40 4.90
C ASP A 319 8.59 -23.14 3.73
N VAL A 320 7.63 -24.03 4.02
CA VAL A 320 6.90 -24.80 3.00
C VAL A 320 5.88 -23.98 2.22
N GLY A 321 5.32 -22.93 2.82
CA GLY A 321 4.38 -22.02 2.19
C GLY A 321 5.02 -21.13 1.13
N ALA A 322 6.35 -20.93 1.15
CA ALA A 322 7.07 -20.19 0.12
C ALA A 322 7.23 -20.97 -1.20
N GLY A 323 6.84 -22.26 -1.20
CA GLY A 323 6.97 -23.15 -2.35
C GLY A 323 8.42 -23.46 -2.72
N GLY A 324 8.60 -24.16 -3.85
CA GLY A 324 9.93 -24.60 -4.31
C GLY A 324 10.87 -23.47 -4.75
N PHE A 325 10.35 -22.25 -4.90
CA PHE A 325 11.07 -21.09 -5.43
C PHE A 325 11.15 -19.90 -4.46
N GLY A 326 10.77 -20.08 -3.18
CA GLY A 326 10.99 -19.08 -2.13
C GLY A 326 10.20 -17.79 -2.30
N ALA A 327 8.93 -17.88 -2.72
CA ALA A 327 8.09 -16.70 -2.89
C ALA A 327 7.70 -16.10 -1.51
N PRO A 328 7.87 -14.79 -1.29
CA PRO A 328 7.52 -14.12 -0.04
C PRO A 328 6.02 -13.78 0.01
N TYR A 329 5.18 -14.70 -0.46
CA TYR A 329 3.73 -14.53 -0.47
C TYR A 329 3.02 -15.74 0.13
N ARG A 330 1.88 -15.46 0.76
CA ARG A 330 0.94 -16.45 1.25
C ARG A 330 -0.43 -16.15 0.66
N TRP A 331 -0.96 -17.12 -0.09
CA TRP A 331 -2.32 -17.02 -0.58
C TRP A 331 -3.28 -16.99 0.61
N ARG A 332 -4.18 -16.00 0.62
CA ARG A 332 -5.16 -15.81 1.71
C ARG A 332 -5.93 -17.12 1.99
N PRO A 333 -6.38 -17.35 3.24
CA PRO A 333 -6.43 -16.42 4.38
C PRO A 333 -5.08 -16.18 5.09
N LEU A 334 -4.98 -15.08 5.85
CA LEU A 334 -3.81 -14.82 6.71
C LEU A 334 -3.81 -15.72 7.94
N THR A 335 -4.97 -16.19 8.39
CA THR A 335 -5.08 -17.05 9.57
C THR A 335 -5.68 -18.40 9.19
N TRP A 336 -5.29 -19.44 9.92
CA TRP A 336 -5.90 -20.77 9.79
C TRP A 336 -5.91 -21.50 11.13
N GLU A 337 -6.76 -22.51 11.24
CA GLU A 337 -6.85 -23.37 12.42
C GLU A 337 -6.19 -24.73 12.14
N TYR A 338 -5.44 -25.25 13.11
CA TYR A 338 -4.95 -26.62 13.09
C TYR A 338 -4.98 -27.20 14.50
N GLY A 339 -5.86 -28.19 14.72
CA GLY A 339 -6.19 -28.65 16.06
C GLY A 339 -7.06 -27.63 16.77
N ASP A 340 -6.68 -27.26 17.99
CA ASP A 340 -7.36 -26.25 18.82
C ASP A 340 -6.67 -24.87 18.76
N ASP A 341 -5.62 -24.74 17.95
CA ASP A 341 -4.78 -23.53 17.87
C ASP A 341 -5.00 -22.76 16.56
N THR A 342 -4.90 -21.43 16.63
CA THR A 342 -4.91 -20.50 15.49
C THR A 342 -3.48 -20.13 15.12
N TYR A 343 -3.22 -20.12 13.82
CA TYR A 343 -1.93 -19.79 13.23
C TYR A 343 -2.07 -18.61 12.27
N VAL A 344 -0.95 -17.95 11.97
CA VAL A 344 -0.91 -16.75 11.13
C VAL A 344 0.18 -16.83 10.06
N ASN A 345 -0.06 -16.14 8.95
CA ASN A 345 0.90 -15.80 7.93
C ASN A 345 1.25 -14.31 8.08
N GLU A 346 2.50 -13.96 7.80
CA GLU A 346 2.90 -12.56 7.84
C GLU A 346 2.20 -11.71 6.80
N ARG A 347 2.03 -10.43 7.15
CA ARG A 347 1.50 -9.41 6.27
C ARG A 347 2.59 -8.41 5.96
N ALA A 348 3.20 -8.54 4.79
CA ALA A 348 4.30 -7.71 4.31
C ALA A 348 3.86 -6.32 3.83
N ILE A 349 4.83 -5.41 3.66
CA ILE A 349 4.59 -4.09 3.03
C ILE A 349 4.24 -4.29 1.56
N GLY A 350 5.07 -5.06 0.84
CA GLY A 350 4.77 -5.53 -0.50
C GLY A 350 3.79 -6.70 -0.45
N THR A 351 2.74 -6.66 -1.27
CA THR A 351 1.75 -7.74 -1.32
C THR A 351 1.10 -7.83 -2.69
N GLN A 352 0.77 -9.06 -3.07
CA GLN A 352 0.01 -9.41 -4.26
C GLN A 352 -1.43 -8.84 -4.30
N GLN A 353 -1.88 -8.16 -3.24
CA GLN A 353 -3.20 -7.55 -3.14
C GLN A 353 -3.20 -6.05 -3.44
N THR A 354 -2.04 -5.44 -3.66
CA THR A 354 -1.95 -4.02 -4.01
C THR A 354 -2.65 -3.79 -5.35
N GLY A 355 -3.73 -3.01 -5.35
CA GLY A 355 -4.39 -2.60 -6.59
C GLY A 355 -3.55 -1.56 -7.33
N TRP A 356 -2.98 -0.63 -6.57
CA TRP A 356 -2.03 0.38 -7.04
C TRP A 356 -1.22 0.92 -5.87
N ASN A 357 -0.12 1.58 -6.16
CA ASN A 357 0.70 2.26 -5.18
C ASN A 357 1.31 3.55 -5.74
N PHE A 358 1.73 4.45 -4.85
CA PHE A 358 2.51 5.61 -5.27
C PHE A 358 3.56 6.02 -4.26
N VAL A 359 4.53 6.80 -4.74
CA VAL A 359 5.30 7.75 -3.91
C VAL A 359 5.06 9.15 -4.43
N ALA A 360 4.54 10.04 -3.59
CA ALA A 360 4.45 11.44 -3.89
C ALA A 360 5.73 12.12 -3.43
N SER A 361 6.43 12.76 -4.37
CA SER A 361 7.59 13.61 -4.10
C SER A 361 7.16 15.07 -4.18
N VAL A 362 7.21 15.78 -3.06
CA VAL A 362 6.82 17.19 -2.98
C VAL A 362 8.05 18.08 -2.73
N ARG A 363 8.41 18.86 -3.75
CA ARG A 363 9.72 19.48 -3.97
C ARG A 363 9.66 20.99 -3.68
N PRO A 364 10.08 21.46 -2.48
CA PRO A 364 9.87 22.85 -2.05
C PRO A 364 10.61 23.89 -2.89
N SER A 365 11.68 23.49 -3.56
CA SER A 365 12.50 24.36 -4.41
C SER A 365 11.91 24.60 -5.80
N MET A 366 10.86 23.87 -6.19
CA MET A 366 10.27 23.94 -7.53
C MET A 366 9.06 24.88 -7.55
N PRO A 367 8.79 25.58 -8.68
CA PRO A 367 7.56 26.35 -8.83
C PRO A 367 6.31 25.49 -8.62
N THR A 368 5.21 26.10 -8.16
CA THR A 368 3.96 25.41 -7.78
C THR A 368 3.50 24.33 -8.78
N PRO A 369 3.42 24.56 -10.10
CA PRO A 369 2.99 23.51 -11.05
C PRO A 369 3.89 22.28 -11.05
N MET A 370 5.16 22.44 -10.70
CA MET A 370 6.16 21.38 -10.67
C MET A 370 6.37 20.80 -9.25
N GLN A 371 5.67 21.32 -8.25
CA GLN A 371 5.99 21.08 -6.85
C GLN A 371 5.72 19.63 -6.46
N ALA A 372 4.62 19.03 -6.89
CA ALA A 372 4.32 17.62 -6.64
C ALA A 372 4.50 16.77 -7.91
N VAL A 373 5.22 15.65 -7.75
CA VAL A 373 5.32 14.56 -8.71
C VAL A 373 4.82 13.29 -8.03
N ILE A 374 3.82 12.64 -8.61
CA ILE A 374 3.33 11.34 -8.18
C ILE A 374 4.01 10.24 -9.00
N TRP A 375 4.76 9.38 -8.33
CA TRP A 375 5.40 8.20 -8.89
C TRP A 375 4.45 7.03 -8.72
N PHE A 376 3.65 6.75 -9.74
CA PHE A 376 2.53 5.82 -9.66
C PHE A 376 2.88 4.45 -10.27
N GLY A 377 2.57 3.38 -9.55
CA GLY A 377 2.66 2.00 -10.01
C GLY A 377 1.30 1.31 -9.89
N ALA A 378 0.93 0.53 -10.89
CA ALA A 378 -0.23 -0.35 -10.80
C ALA A 378 0.20 -1.71 -10.26
N ASP A 379 -0.68 -2.43 -9.54
CA ASP A 379 -0.38 -3.74 -8.95
C ASP A 379 0.67 -3.71 -7.81
N ASP A 380 1.11 -4.90 -7.38
CA ASP A 380 2.14 -5.14 -6.38
C ASP A 380 3.38 -4.23 -6.53
N SER A 381 3.62 -3.48 -5.46
CA SER A 381 4.77 -2.61 -5.26
C SER A 381 6.13 -3.28 -5.50
N ALA A 382 6.26 -4.59 -5.28
CA ALA A 382 7.49 -5.36 -5.43
C ALA A 382 7.85 -5.62 -6.90
N THR A 383 6.85 -5.79 -7.77
CA THR A 383 7.01 -6.20 -9.18
C THR A 383 6.61 -5.12 -10.18
N THR A 384 6.16 -3.96 -9.71
CA THR A 384 5.79 -2.81 -10.56
C THR A 384 6.88 -1.75 -10.66
N VAL A 385 6.79 -0.95 -11.71
CA VAL A 385 7.60 0.25 -11.92
C VAL A 385 6.76 1.48 -11.64
N ARG A 386 7.32 2.43 -10.89
CA ARG A 386 6.63 3.70 -10.62
C ARG A 386 6.95 4.72 -11.71
N VAL A 387 5.92 5.13 -12.46
CA VAL A 387 6.02 6.12 -13.54
C VAL A 387 5.73 7.52 -12.98
N PRO A 388 6.57 8.54 -13.24
CA PRO A 388 6.37 9.89 -12.71
C PRO A 388 5.34 10.69 -13.49
N PHE A 389 4.40 11.30 -12.78
CA PHE A 389 3.43 12.25 -13.31
C PHE A 389 3.43 13.54 -12.49
N TYR A 390 3.46 14.70 -13.16
CA TYR A 390 3.27 15.98 -12.48
C TYR A 390 1.83 16.10 -11.98
N ALA A 391 1.63 16.54 -10.74
CA ALA A 391 0.28 16.73 -10.19
C ALA A 391 -0.51 17.85 -10.90
N SER A 392 0.18 18.73 -11.62
CA SER A 392 -0.43 19.76 -12.48
C SER A 392 -0.81 19.27 -13.87
N ALA A 393 -0.45 18.05 -14.26
CA ALA A 393 -0.78 17.52 -15.58
C ALA A 393 -2.30 17.47 -15.77
N THR A 394 -2.75 17.85 -16.97
CA THR A 394 -4.17 17.84 -17.35
C THR A 394 -4.48 16.80 -18.41
N GLU A 395 -3.45 16.19 -19.00
CA GLU A 395 -3.58 15.08 -19.93
C GLU A 395 -2.64 13.96 -19.48
N LEU A 396 -3.21 12.76 -19.34
CA LEU A 396 -2.54 11.58 -18.79
C LEU A 396 -2.71 10.38 -19.73
N PRO A 397 -1.81 9.38 -19.66
CA PRO A 397 -1.86 8.19 -20.49
C PRO A 397 -3.11 7.34 -20.21
N LEU A 398 -3.84 7.03 -21.28
CA LEU A 398 -5.06 6.20 -21.21
C LEU A 398 -4.77 4.79 -20.67
N SER A 399 -3.53 4.30 -20.74
CA SER A 399 -3.15 3.02 -20.15
C SER A 399 -3.20 3.01 -18.62
N PHE A 400 -3.13 4.18 -17.97
CA PHE A 400 -3.17 4.33 -16.51
C PHE A 400 -4.48 4.93 -16.01
N VAL A 401 -5.09 5.84 -16.77
CA VAL A 401 -6.26 6.58 -16.31
C VAL A 401 -7.51 5.71 -16.33
N GLY A 402 -8.28 5.78 -15.25
CA GLY A 402 -9.56 5.10 -15.14
C GLY A 402 -10.52 5.82 -14.23
N LYS A 403 -11.71 5.25 -14.09
CA LYS A 403 -12.73 5.61 -13.10
C LYS A 403 -12.99 4.40 -12.21
N GLY A 404 -13.40 4.64 -10.98
CA GLY A 404 -13.67 3.59 -10.00
C GLY A 404 -14.98 3.79 -9.25
N PRO A 405 -15.21 2.99 -8.19
CA PRO A 405 -16.45 3.04 -7.44
C PRO A 405 -16.69 4.42 -6.78
N GLN A 406 -15.63 5.16 -6.44
CA GLN A 406 -15.71 6.55 -5.97
C GLN A 406 -16.31 7.52 -7.00
N ASP A 407 -16.36 7.15 -8.28
CA ASP A 407 -17.01 7.90 -9.35
C ASP A 407 -18.40 7.35 -9.70
N GLY A 408 -18.92 6.39 -8.92
CA GLY A 408 -20.14 5.64 -9.22
C GLY A 408 -19.99 4.68 -10.41
N VAL A 409 -18.75 4.25 -10.71
CA VAL A 409 -18.44 3.39 -11.86
C VAL A 409 -17.87 2.06 -11.38
N VAL A 410 -18.41 0.96 -11.88
CA VAL A 410 -17.81 -0.36 -11.67
C VAL A 410 -16.57 -0.49 -12.57
N PRO A 411 -15.37 -0.67 -12.02
CA PRO A 411 -14.16 -0.80 -12.83
C PRO A 411 -14.17 -2.12 -13.63
N PRO A 412 -13.45 -2.20 -14.77
CA PRO A 412 -13.49 -3.34 -15.67
C PRO A 412 -12.62 -4.54 -15.18
N MET A 413 -12.70 -4.90 -13.90
CA MET A 413 -11.88 -5.93 -13.23
C MET A 413 -11.90 -7.33 -13.88
N MET A 414 -12.90 -7.63 -14.70
CA MET A 414 -13.06 -8.92 -15.38
C MET A 414 -12.74 -8.86 -16.89
N ILE A 415 -12.26 -7.72 -17.39
CA ILE A 415 -11.97 -7.51 -18.80
C ILE A 415 -10.46 -7.31 -18.96
N PHE A 416 -9.75 -8.40 -19.28
CA PHE A 416 -8.33 -8.33 -19.59
C PHE A 416 -8.06 -7.45 -20.82
N ASP A 417 -7.16 -6.48 -20.66
CA ASP A 417 -6.77 -5.54 -21.73
C ASP A 417 -5.25 -5.31 -21.69
N LEU A 418 -4.57 -5.58 -22.80
CA LEU A 418 -3.13 -5.37 -22.97
C LEU A 418 -2.75 -3.89 -23.11
N ASN A 419 -3.73 -2.99 -23.28
CA ASN A 419 -3.49 -1.55 -23.21
C ASN A 419 -3.59 -1.01 -21.78
N SER A 420 -4.00 -1.83 -20.81
CA SER A 420 -4.07 -1.45 -19.40
C SER A 420 -2.73 -1.70 -18.71
N ALA A 421 -2.16 -0.65 -18.10
CA ALA A 421 -0.96 -0.76 -17.28
C ALA A 421 -1.15 -1.72 -16.10
N PHE A 422 -2.37 -1.82 -15.55
CA PHE A 422 -2.71 -2.76 -14.49
C PHE A 422 -2.51 -4.21 -14.92
N TYR A 423 -3.17 -4.63 -16.01
CA TYR A 423 -3.07 -6.03 -16.46
C TYR A 423 -1.71 -6.39 -17.04
N VAL A 424 -1.05 -5.46 -17.72
CA VAL A 424 0.32 -5.68 -18.20
C VAL A 424 1.28 -5.89 -17.03
N THR A 425 1.10 -5.14 -15.94
CA THR A 425 1.89 -5.37 -14.72
C THR A 425 1.52 -6.70 -14.07
N ASN A 426 0.22 -7.03 -13.96
CA ASN A 426 -0.23 -8.32 -13.42
C ASN A 426 0.38 -9.52 -14.14
N LEU A 427 0.59 -9.45 -15.46
CA LEU A 427 1.25 -10.53 -16.22
C LEU A 427 2.66 -10.81 -15.70
N VAL A 428 3.46 -9.76 -15.48
CA VAL A 428 4.82 -9.88 -14.94
C VAL A 428 4.78 -10.39 -13.51
N SER A 429 3.93 -9.80 -12.66
CA SER A 429 3.80 -10.16 -11.23
C SER A 429 3.42 -11.64 -11.07
N ASN A 430 2.35 -12.09 -11.75
CA ASN A 430 1.88 -13.47 -11.64
C ASN A 430 2.88 -14.49 -12.17
N TRP A 431 3.66 -14.12 -13.20
CA TRP A 431 4.74 -14.97 -13.67
C TRP A 431 5.85 -15.09 -12.62
N ALA A 432 6.27 -13.95 -12.04
CA ALA A 432 7.29 -13.89 -11.01
C ALA A 432 6.92 -14.67 -9.74
N TYR A 433 5.67 -14.57 -9.25
CA TYR A 433 5.22 -15.26 -8.03
C TYR A 433 5.47 -16.77 -8.06
N SER A 434 5.33 -17.39 -9.22
CA SER A 434 5.45 -18.85 -9.36
C SER A 434 6.89 -19.36 -9.30
N ARG A 435 7.88 -18.52 -9.65
CA ARG A 435 9.31 -18.85 -9.70
C ARG A 435 10.15 -17.69 -9.18
N TRP A 436 9.83 -17.24 -7.97
CA TRP A 436 10.35 -16.00 -7.40
C TRP A 436 11.88 -15.91 -7.46
N SER A 437 12.58 -16.89 -6.90
CA SER A 437 14.06 -16.93 -6.91
C SER A 437 14.72 -16.87 -8.29
N ASP A 438 14.01 -17.29 -9.35
CA ASP A 438 14.54 -17.28 -10.73
C ASP A 438 14.19 -15.97 -11.46
N ILE A 439 12.92 -15.56 -11.37
CA ILE A 439 12.34 -14.50 -12.20
C ILE A 439 12.47 -13.14 -11.52
N TYR A 440 12.21 -13.07 -10.21
CA TYR A 440 12.18 -11.81 -9.47
C TYR A 440 13.48 -11.01 -9.55
N PRO A 441 14.69 -11.62 -9.46
CA PRO A 441 15.93 -10.86 -9.61
C PRO A 441 16.04 -10.12 -10.95
N VAL A 442 15.58 -10.74 -12.04
CA VAL A 442 15.55 -10.13 -13.39
C VAL A 442 14.50 -9.02 -13.45
N VAL A 443 13.33 -9.24 -12.84
CA VAL A 443 12.28 -8.22 -12.73
C VAL A 443 12.78 -7.01 -11.93
N LEU A 444 13.39 -7.23 -10.76
CA LEU A 444 13.91 -6.18 -9.90
C LEU A 444 15.02 -5.37 -10.59
N GLU A 445 15.95 -6.04 -11.27
CA GLU A 445 16.98 -5.36 -12.08
C GLU A 445 16.33 -4.43 -13.12
N LYS A 446 15.30 -4.92 -13.82
CA LYS A 446 14.58 -4.14 -14.82
C LYS A 446 13.80 -2.97 -14.21
N ILE A 447 13.18 -3.17 -13.04
CA ILE A 447 12.50 -2.10 -12.30
C ILE A 447 13.50 -0.99 -11.95
N VAL A 448 14.64 -1.34 -11.37
CA VAL A 448 15.68 -0.37 -10.98
C VAL A 448 16.22 0.38 -12.20
N GLU A 449 16.43 -0.30 -13.33
CA GLU A 449 16.82 0.33 -14.60
C GLU A 449 15.79 1.39 -15.05
N TYR A 450 14.49 1.04 -15.05
CA TYR A 450 13.43 1.95 -15.44
C TYR A 450 13.31 3.14 -14.50
N GLU A 451 13.33 2.91 -13.18
CA GLU A 451 13.19 3.96 -12.18
C GLU A 451 14.36 4.96 -12.27
N ALA A 452 15.60 4.48 -12.41
CA ALA A 452 16.76 5.34 -12.62
C ALA A 452 16.64 6.16 -13.92
N SER A 453 16.17 5.52 -15.00
CA SER A 453 15.92 6.19 -16.28
C SER A 453 14.84 7.26 -16.18
N PHE A 454 13.74 6.99 -15.47
CA PHE A 454 12.65 7.94 -15.27
C PHE A 454 13.06 9.11 -14.36
N ILE A 455 13.87 8.87 -13.32
CA ILE A 455 14.48 9.94 -12.50
C ILE A 455 15.35 10.85 -13.37
N SER A 456 16.21 10.29 -14.22
CA SER A 456 17.04 11.08 -15.14
C SER A 456 16.18 11.88 -16.13
N GLN A 457 15.19 11.25 -16.75
CA GLN A 457 14.30 11.92 -17.70
C GLN A 457 13.45 13.02 -17.04
N LEU A 458 12.99 12.81 -15.80
CA LEU A 458 12.30 13.83 -15.02
C LEU A 458 13.19 15.05 -14.78
N HIS A 459 14.44 14.84 -14.38
CA HIS A 459 15.39 15.93 -14.18
C HIS A 459 15.63 16.74 -15.47
N GLU A 460 15.76 16.07 -16.61
CA GLU A 460 15.92 16.74 -17.91
C GLU A 460 14.71 17.57 -18.32
N VAL A 461 13.49 17.03 -18.13
CA VAL A 461 12.27 17.76 -18.47
C VAL A 461 12.01 18.89 -17.48
N ASP A 462 12.36 18.73 -16.20
CA ASP A 462 12.27 19.78 -15.19
C ASP A 462 13.03 21.05 -15.60
N GLN A 463 14.27 20.91 -16.10
CA GLN A 463 15.06 22.07 -16.55
C GLN A 463 14.37 22.83 -17.70
N LYS A 464 13.73 22.09 -18.62
CA LYS A 464 13.02 22.68 -19.76
C LYS A 464 11.74 23.37 -19.32
N VAL A 465 10.94 22.72 -18.47
CA VAL A 465 9.70 23.26 -17.91
C VAL A 465 10.00 24.50 -17.06
N LEU A 466 11.03 24.47 -16.22
CA LEU A 466 11.46 25.60 -15.41
C LEU A 466 11.88 26.80 -16.29
N GLY A 467 12.62 26.54 -17.37
CA GLY A 467 12.97 27.57 -18.35
C GLY A 467 11.75 28.25 -18.98
N LEU A 468 10.73 27.48 -19.36
CA LEU A 468 9.47 28.00 -19.90
C LEU A 468 8.71 28.83 -18.86
N ILE A 469 8.58 28.33 -17.63
CA ILE A 469 7.92 29.04 -16.52
C ILE A 469 8.61 30.38 -16.25
N ASN A 470 9.94 30.40 -16.20
CA ASN A 470 10.72 31.61 -15.95
C ASN A 470 10.58 32.66 -17.06
N ASN A 471 10.27 32.23 -18.29
CA ASN A 471 9.99 33.10 -19.43
C ASN A 471 8.52 33.50 -19.55
N GLY A 472 7.66 33.12 -18.58
CA GLY A 472 6.23 33.42 -18.59
C GLY A 472 5.38 32.53 -19.51
N GLN A 473 5.95 31.44 -20.02
CA GLN A 473 5.33 30.52 -20.99
C GLN A 473 4.61 29.37 -20.29
N GLN A 474 3.55 29.70 -19.54
CA GLN A 474 2.85 28.75 -18.67
C GLN A 474 2.13 27.64 -19.45
N GLU A 475 1.55 27.98 -20.60
CA GLU A 475 0.82 27.02 -21.44
C GLU A 475 1.78 26.00 -22.06
N GLU A 476 2.92 26.46 -22.59
CA GLU A 476 3.96 25.59 -23.15
C GLU A 476 4.61 24.71 -22.07
N ALA A 477 4.79 25.23 -20.86
CA ALA A 477 5.24 24.45 -19.72
C ALA A 477 4.28 23.30 -19.39
N LEU A 478 2.96 23.58 -19.34
CA LEU A 478 1.93 22.57 -19.11
C LEU A 478 1.88 21.53 -20.23
N ASN A 479 1.92 21.97 -21.49
CA ASN A 479 1.94 21.08 -22.66
C ASN A 479 3.16 20.15 -22.65
N LEU A 480 4.32 20.62 -22.19
CA LEU A 480 5.51 19.78 -22.05
C LEU A 480 5.35 18.74 -20.93
N MET A 481 4.75 19.10 -19.79
CA MET A 481 4.44 18.14 -18.71
C MET A 481 3.44 17.07 -19.16
N ASN A 482 2.39 17.46 -19.89
CA ASN A 482 1.42 16.54 -20.49
C ASN A 482 2.08 15.59 -21.50
N ALA A 483 2.91 16.12 -22.42
CA ALA A 483 3.62 15.31 -23.39
C ALA A 483 4.60 14.32 -22.73
N PHE A 484 5.24 14.72 -21.63
CA PHE A 484 6.10 13.85 -20.83
C PHE A 484 5.31 12.70 -20.20
N ALA A 485 4.17 12.98 -19.55
CA ALA A 485 3.29 11.98 -18.97
C ALA A 485 2.81 10.96 -20.02
N GLN A 486 2.33 11.45 -21.16
CA GLN A 486 1.86 10.62 -22.28
C GLN A 486 2.97 9.74 -22.85
N LYS A 487 4.17 10.29 -23.03
CA LYS A 487 5.32 9.55 -23.55
C LYS A 487 5.74 8.43 -22.61
N LEU A 488 5.92 8.73 -21.32
CA LEU A 488 6.40 7.76 -20.35
C LEU A 488 5.38 6.67 -20.07
N GLY A 489 4.11 7.01 -19.81
CA GLY A 489 3.12 5.99 -19.47
C GLY A 489 2.80 5.04 -20.62
N ASN A 490 2.49 5.56 -21.82
CA ASN A 490 2.22 4.69 -22.97
C ASN A 490 3.46 3.88 -23.39
N GLY A 491 4.64 4.51 -23.33
CA GLY A 491 5.91 3.83 -23.61
C GLY A 491 6.20 2.71 -22.62
N PHE A 492 5.98 2.95 -21.32
CA PHE A 492 6.13 1.94 -20.27
C PHE A 492 5.21 0.76 -20.50
N THR A 493 3.90 0.97 -20.68
CA THR A 493 2.94 -0.14 -20.85
C THR A 493 3.35 -1.06 -22.02
N GLN A 494 3.73 -0.48 -23.16
CA GLN A 494 4.18 -1.26 -24.31
C GLN A 494 5.48 -2.03 -24.02
N GLN A 495 6.46 -1.38 -23.41
CA GLN A 495 7.75 -2.00 -23.14
C GLN A 495 7.68 -3.07 -22.05
N TRP A 496 6.85 -2.85 -21.02
CA TRP A 496 6.64 -3.82 -19.94
C TRP A 496 5.95 -5.09 -20.45
N PHE A 497 5.02 -4.96 -21.41
CA PHE A 497 4.46 -6.12 -22.09
C PHE A 497 5.50 -6.86 -22.95
N GLY A 498 6.40 -6.12 -23.63
CA GLY A 498 7.55 -6.72 -24.32
C GLY A 498 8.46 -7.49 -23.36
N PHE A 499 8.75 -6.91 -22.20
CA PHE A 499 9.56 -7.53 -21.16
C PHE A 499 8.90 -8.79 -20.59
N PHE A 500 7.57 -8.81 -20.40
CA PHE A 500 6.86 -10.06 -20.08
C PHE A 500 7.13 -11.15 -21.12
N GLY A 501 7.11 -10.81 -22.42
CA GLY A 501 7.45 -11.73 -23.49
C GLY A 501 8.87 -12.30 -23.37
N GLU A 502 9.85 -11.47 -23.02
CA GLU A 502 11.23 -11.89 -22.76
C GLU A 502 11.32 -12.86 -21.58
N LEU A 503 10.68 -12.53 -20.45
CA LEU A 503 10.62 -13.39 -19.27
C LEU A 503 9.95 -14.73 -19.57
N PHE A 504 8.85 -14.71 -20.32
CA PHE A 504 8.14 -15.93 -20.71
C PHE A 504 9.03 -16.81 -21.58
N VAL A 505 9.67 -16.26 -22.61
CA VAL A 505 10.56 -17.02 -23.50
C VAL A 505 11.74 -17.60 -22.72
N ARG A 506 12.36 -16.82 -21.84
CA ARG A 506 13.50 -17.25 -21.03
C ARG A 506 13.13 -18.37 -20.05
N PHE A 507 12.02 -18.22 -19.32
CA PHE A 507 11.68 -19.10 -18.19
C PHE A 507 10.58 -20.13 -18.48
N ARG A 508 10.17 -20.30 -19.74
CA ARG A 508 9.13 -21.29 -20.11
C ARG A 508 9.51 -22.71 -19.69
N ASP A 509 8.49 -23.50 -19.37
CA ASP A 509 8.58 -24.93 -19.09
C ASP A 509 9.57 -25.32 -17.96
N GLY A 510 9.95 -24.38 -17.09
CA GLY A 510 10.87 -24.64 -15.97
C GLY A 510 12.36 -24.46 -16.30
N TYR A 511 12.71 -23.97 -17.49
CA TYR A 511 14.09 -23.74 -17.91
C TYR A 511 14.60 -22.33 -17.58
N ASP A 512 15.90 -22.11 -17.73
CA ASP A 512 16.54 -20.81 -18.02
C ASP A 512 17.13 -20.88 -19.43
N ILE A 513 16.53 -20.14 -20.36
CA ILE A 513 16.89 -20.16 -21.78
C ILE A 513 17.54 -18.84 -22.13
N THR A 514 18.82 -18.90 -22.50
CA THR A 514 19.64 -17.73 -22.84
C THR A 514 20.13 -17.79 -24.29
N PRO A 515 20.32 -16.65 -24.97
CA PRO A 515 20.86 -16.65 -26.34
C PRO A 515 22.26 -17.28 -26.40
N ASN A 516 22.48 -18.14 -27.38
CA ASN A 516 23.80 -18.73 -27.67
C ASN A 516 23.94 -18.92 -29.18
N SER A 517 24.60 -17.98 -29.84
CA SER A 517 24.80 -18.00 -31.29
C SER A 517 25.63 -19.18 -31.81
N GLU A 518 26.35 -19.88 -30.92
CA GLU A 518 27.15 -21.05 -31.28
C GLU A 518 26.33 -22.35 -31.30
N ASP A 519 25.15 -22.37 -30.68
CA ASP A 519 24.24 -23.52 -30.71
C ASP A 519 23.48 -23.57 -32.06
N PRO A 520 23.70 -24.60 -32.90
CA PRO A 520 23.08 -24.67 -34.22
C PRO A 520 21.63 -25.17 -34.20
N GLU A 521 21.12 -25.69 -33.08
CA GLU A 521 19.79 -26.29 -32.99
C GLU A 521 18.73 -25.22 -32.70
N CYS A 522 18.94 -24.42 -31.66
CA CYS A 522 18.00 -23.35 -31.28
C CYS A 522 18.62 -21.95 -31.27
N GLY A 523 19.94 -21.80 -31.43
CA GLY A 523 20.62 -20.52 -31.21
C GLY A 523 20.54 -20.07 -29.75
N CYS A 524 20.42 -21.02 -28.83
CA CYS A 524 20.15 -20.80 -27.42
C CYS A 524 20.82 -21.86 -26.54
N THR A 525 21.06 -21.53 -25.26
CA THR A 525 21.42 -22.49 -24.23
C THR A 525 20.19 -22.74 -23.38
N VAL A 526 19.80 -24.01 -23.25
CA VAL A 526 18.66 -24.45 -22.41
C VAL A 526 19.22 -25.06 -21.12
N GLY A 527 19.11 -24.34 -20.01
CA GLY A 527 19.51 -24.80 -18.68
C GLY A 527 18.31 -25.29 -17.87
N GLY A 528 18.39 -26.52 -17.34
CA GLY A 528 17.45 -26.97 -16.31
C GLY A 528 17.83 -26.36 -14.96
N ILE A 529 16.92 -25.58 -14.35
CA ILE A 529 17.19 -24.94 -13.05
C ILE A 529 16.97 -25.94 -11.90
N GLY A 530 15.86 -26.69 -11.97
CA GLY A 530 15.45 -27.57 -10.87
C GLY A 530 14.92 -26.79 -9.66
N TYR A 531 14.91 -27.45 -8.50
CA TYR A 531 14.56 -26.81 -7.23
C TYR A 531 15.82 -26.56 -6.37
N ASN A 532 15.70 -25.75 -5.33
CA ASN A 532 16.78 -25.59 -4.36
C ASN A 532 16.99 -26.85 -3.49
N ASP A 533 18.15 -26.95 -2.84
CA ASP A 533 18.53 -28.10 -2.00
C ASP A 533 17.52 -28.37 -0.88
N ALA A 534 16.95 -27.33 -0.28
CA ALA A 534 15.93 -27.47 0.77
C ALA A 534 14.68 -28.18 0.24
N THR A 535 14.23 -27.83 -0.96
CA THR A 535 13.08 -28.45 -1.62
C THR A 535 13.38 -29.89 -2.02
N TYR A 536 14.55 -30.16 -2.62
CA TYR A 536 14.95 -31.53 -2.94
C TYR A 536 15.11 -32.39 -1.69
N GLY A 537 15.63 -31.83 -0.59
CA GLY A 537 15.71 -32.47 0.72
C GLY A 537 14.33 -32.87 1.24
N ARG A 538 13.36 -31.95 1.25
CA ARG A 538 11.97 -32.24 1.65
C ARG A 538 11.33 -33.32 0.77
N ILE A 539 11.52 -33.24 -0.55
CA ILE A 539 11.04 -34.29 -1.48
C ILE A 539 11.61 -35.66 -1.09
N ALA A 540 12.92 -35.74 -0.83
CA ALA A 540 13.56 -37.00 -0.43
C ALA A 540 13.02 -37.52 0.91
N GLU A 541 12.84 -36.64 1.91
CA GLU A 541 12.33 -37.00 3.23
C GLU A 541 10.88 -37.49 3.19
N GLU A 542 10.00 -36.80 2.47
CA GLU A 542 8.56 -37.12 2.41
C GLU A 542 8.26 -38.38 1.57
N THR A 543 9.11 -38.67 0.59
CA THR A 543 8.88 -39.74 -0.39
C THR A 543 9.71 -41.00 -0.12
N GLY A 544 10.69 -40.92 0.79
CA GLY A 544 11.57 -42.03 1.13
C GLY A 544 12.35 -42.54 -0.08
N ASP A 545 12.27 -43.85 -0.34
CA ASP A 545 13.02 -44.47 -1.45
C ASP A 545 12.36 -44.29 -2.82
N GLN A 546 11.23 -43.58 -2.92
CA GLN A 546 10.47 -43.47 -4.18
C GLN A 546 11.30 -42.87 -5.32
N TYR A 547 12.07 -41.81 -5.05
CA TYR A 547 12.91 -41.12 -6.04
C TYR A 547 14.40 -41.44 -5.93
N LYS A 548 14.78 -42.31 -4.98
CA LYS A 548 16.18 -42.69 -4.76
C LYS A 548 16.65 -43.61 -5.88
N GLU A 549 17.75 -43.25 -6.54
CA GLU A 549 18.39 -44.12 -7.52
C GLU A 549 18.98 -45.37 -6.81
N PRO A 550 18.67 -46.59 -7.26
CA PRO A 550 19.29 -47.79 -6.70
C PRO A 550 20.79 -47.84 -7.03
N SER A 551 21.64 -48.15 -6.06
CA SER A 551 23.08 -48.35 -6.28
C SER A 551 23.58 -49.64 -5.61
N GLY A 552 24.45 -50.38 -6.30
CA GLY A 552 25.03 -51.64 -5.79
C GLY A 552 23.99 -52.70 -5.40
N ASP A 553 24.20 -53.36 -4.26
CA ASP A 553 23.34 -54.44 -3.75
C ASP A 553 21.93 -53.96 -3.32
N ASP A 554 21.70 -52.63 -3.23
CA ASP A 554 20.39 -52.07 -2.87
C ASP A 554 19.36 -52.16 -4.01
N ALA A 555 19.78 -52.46 -5.24
CA ALA A 555 18.87 -52.66 -6.38
C ALA A 555 17.90 -53.85 -6.21
N LEU A 556 18.18 -54.76 -5.28
CA LEU A 556 17.40 -55.97 -5.01
C LEU A 556 16.52 -55.87 -3.75
N LYS A 557 16.53 -54.74 -3.02
CA LYS A 557 15.73 -54.55 -1.78
C LYS A 557 14.31 -54.06 -2.08
N GLU A 558 13.36 -54.45 -1.23
CA GLU A 558 11.99 -53.91 -1.28
C GLU A 558 11.99 -52.41 -0.97
N ARG A 559 11.38 -51.61 -1.85
CA ARG A 559 11.31 -50.15 -1.71
C ARG A 559 10.30 -49.76 -0.64
N GLN A 560 10.65 -48.81 0.21
CA GLN A 560 9.67 -48.17 1.08
C GLN A 560 8.89 -47.12 0.29
N PHE A 561 7.65 -47.44 -0.06
CA PHE A 561 6.73 -46.55 -0.77
C PHE A 561 5.79 -45.84 0.22
N ASN A 562 5.66 -44.52 0.11
CA ASN A 562 4.65 -43.75 0.85
C ASN A 562 3.35 -43.63 0.02
N PRO A 563 2.28 -44.37 0.33
CA PRO A 563 1.06 -44.40 -0.48
C PRO A 563 0.22 -43.11 -0.41
N LYS A 564 0.60 -42.12 0.42
CA LYS A 564 -0.12 -40.86 0.58
C LYS A 564 0.06 -39.89 -0.60
N ASN A 565 1.06 -40.07 -1.45
CA ASN A 565 1.42 -39.14 -2.54
C ASN A 565 0.69 -39.43 -3.86
N LYS A 566 -0.62 -39.68 -3.80
CA LYS A 566 -1.45 -39.82 -5.01
C LYS A 566 -2.28 -38.56 -5.21
N LEU A 567 -1.97 -37.79 -6.25
CA LEU A 567 -2.80 -36.68 -6.70
C LEU A 567 -4.19 -37.23 -7.07
N LYS A 568 -5.22 -36.84 -6.30
CA LYS A 568 -6.61 -37.06 -6.69
C LYS A 568 -7.01 -35.87 -7.55
N VAL A 569 -6.90 -36.00 -8.86
CA VAL A 569 -7.52 -35.04 -9.78
C VAL A 569 -9.03 -35.09 -9.51
N ARG A 570 -9.62 -33.98 -9.05
CA ARG A 570 -11.07 -33.90 -8.86
C ARG A 570 -11.74 -34.02 -10.22
N GLY A 571 -12.44 -35.13 -10.47
CA GLY A 571 -13.41 -35.25 -11.57
C GLY A 571 -12.85 -35.64 -12.94
N VAL A 572 -12.03 -36.70 -13.01
CA VAL A 572 -11.97 -37.58 -14.19
C VAL A 572 -12.33 -38.99 -13.77
#